data_AF-A0A1Y5SSR8-F1
#
_entry.id   AF-A0A1Y5SSR8-F1
#
_cell.length_a   1.000
_cell.length_b   1.000
_cell.length_c   1.000
_cell.angle_alpha   90.00
_cell.angle_beta   90.00
_cell.angle_gamma   90.00
#
_symmetry.space_group_name_H-M   'P 1'
#
loop_
_entity.id
_entity.type
_entity.pdbx_description
1 polymer ?
#
loop_
_entity_poly.entity_id
_entity_poly.type
_entity_poly.pdbx_seq_one_letter_code
_entity_poly.pdbx_strand_id
1 'polypeptide(L)'
;MTNPSQSELDQINADRARMFTRAFWKSLLQGREGLGDTFWAGNYLAGLLFLPIVIVLLFVPALYGGIAPAFVMFGLYLMAVARAVWLAKPKGNSGMELKVTAVVWTLLNALCVMAVSPFSAGQ
;
A
#
# COMPACT_ATOMS: atom_id res chain seq x y z
N MET A 1 18.14 24.19 9.92
CA MET A 1 18.09 23.18 8.84
C MET A 1 18.85 23.75 7.66
N THR A 2 19.92 23.08 7.22
CA THR A 2 20.63 23.44 5.98
C THR A 2 19.74 23.12 4.78
N ASN A 3 19.74 23.98 3.76
CA ASN A 3 19.06 23.65 2.51
C ASN A 3 19.70 22.41 1.89
N PRO A 4 18.90 21.47 1.36
CA PRO A 4 19.43 20.31 0.65
C PRO A 4 20.29 20.77 -0.54
N SER A 5 21.38 20.06 -0.76
CA SER A 5 22.25 20.25 -1.90
C SER A 5 21.52 19.92 -3.22
N GLN A 6 22.02 20.45 -4.33
CA GLN A 6 21.45 20.17 -5.65
C GLN A 6 21.40 18.65 -5.95
N SER A 7 22.43 17.90 -5.56
CA SER A 7 22.46 16.45 -5.77
C SER A 7 21.41 15.70 -4.94
N GLU A 8 21.09 16.18 -3.73
CA GLU A 8 20.01 15.60 -2.92
C GLU A 8 18.63 15.90 -3.54
N LEU A 9 18.45 17.11 -4.08
CA LEU A 9 17.22 17.48 -4.81
C LEU A 9 17.03 16.62 -6.07
N ASP A 10 18.10 16.38 -6.83
CA ASP A 10 18.06 15.56 -8.03
C ASP A 10 17.71 14.09 -7.70
N GLN A 11 18.25 13.54 -6.60
CA GLN A 11 17.87 12.21 -6.11
C GLN A 11 16.40 12.14 -5.70
N ILE A 12 15.91 13.12 -4.94
CA ILE A 12 14.50 13.18 -4.54
C ILE A 12 13.58 13.22 -5.76
N ASN A 13 13.94 13.99 -6.79
CA ASN A 13 13.16 14.07 -8.02
C ASN A 13 13.17 12.76 -8.81
N ALA A 14 14.30 12.08 -8.88
CA ALA A 14 14.41 10.76 -9.51
C ALA A 14 13.56 9.71 -8.78
N ASP A 15 13.57 9.70 -7.45
CA ASP A 15 12.77 8.78 -6.64
C ASP A 15 11.27 9.04 -6.82
N ARG A 16 10.85 10.31 -6.85
CA ARG A 16 9.46 10.70 -7.14
C ARG A 16 9.02 10.32 -8.54
N ALA A 17 9.86 10.52 -9.55
CA ALA A 17 9.55 10.15 -10.93
C ALA A 17 9.36 8.63 -11.11
N ARG A 18 9.98 7.82 -10.26
CA ARG A 18 9.82 6.36 -10.26
C ARG A 18 8.53 5.90 -9.58
N MET A 19 7.90 6.73 -8.74
CA MET A 19 6.62 6.38 -8.09
C MET A 19 5.57 6.01 -9.14
N PHE A 20 4.70 5.06 -8.82
CA PHE A 20 3.67 4.49 -9.72
C PHE A 20 4.18 3.69 -10.93
N THR A 21 5.49 3.56 -11.14
CA THR A 21 6.01 2.66 -12.17
C THR A 21 5.83 1.19 -11.75
N ARG A 22 5.75 0.28 -12.74
CA ARG A 22 5.75 -1.17 -12.46
C ARG A 22 7.00 -1.61 -11.69
N ALA A 23 8.15 -0.99 -11.97
CA ALA A 23 9.40 -1.27 -11.29
C ALA A 23 9.33 -0.91 -9.79
N PHE A 24 8.74 0.24 -9.47
CA PHE A 24 8.49 0.64 -8.08
C PHE A 24 7.61 -0.38 -7.35
N TRP A 25 6.46 -0.74 -7.91
CA TRP A 25 5.55 -1.69 -7.25
C TRP A 25 6.19 -3.07 -7.05
N LYS A 26 6.98 -3.55 -8.02
CA LYS A 26 7.73 -4.80 -7.88
C LYS A 26 8.77 -4.71 -6.76
N SER A 27 9.52 -3.61 -6.71
CA SER A 27 10.54 -3.38 -5.67
C SER A 27 9.90 -3.25 -4.27
N LEU A 28 8.78 -2.53 -4.17
CA LEU A 28 7.99 -2.36 -2.96
C LEU A 28 7.50 -3.70 -2.44
N LEU A 29 6.84 -4.52 -3.27
CA LEU A 29 6.33 -5.83 -2.84
C LEU A 29 7.42 -6.85 -2.52
N GLN A 30 8.66 -6.59 -2.97
CA GLN A 30 9.85 -7.36 -2.58
C GLN A 30 10.46 -6.88 -1.25
N GLY A 31 9.94 -5.82 -0.63
CA GLY A 31 10.48 -5.23 0.60
C GLY A 31 11.84 -4.56 0.40
N ARG A 32 12.14 -4.10 -0.83
CA ARG A 32 13.42 -3.46 -1.17
C ARG A 32 13.41 -1.95 -0.96
N GLU A 33 12.22 -1.36 -0.86
CA GLU A 33 12.06 0.04 -0.51
C GLU A 33 12.26 0.26 0.99
N GLY A 34 12.44 1.52 1.41
CA GLY A 34 12.55 1.85 2.82
C GLY A 34 11.33 1.37 3.61
N LEU A 35 11.49 1.07 4.91
CA LEU A 35 10.37 0.64 5.76
C LEU A 35 9.16 1.58 5.68
N GLY A 36 9.42 2.89 5.76
CA GLY A 36 8.39 3.93 5.65
C GLY A 36 7.70 3.92 4.29
N ASP A 37 8.46 3.89 3.20
CA ASP A 37 7.90 3.88 1.84
C ASP A 37 7.10 2.60 1.57
N THR A 38 7.62 1.44 1.99
CA THR A 38 6.93 0.16 1.86
C THR A 38 5.60 0.17 2.60
N PHE A 39 5.57 0.73 3.83
CA PHE A 39 4.35 0.84 4.62
C PHE A 39 3.37 1.86 4.06
N TRP A 40 3.78 3.13 3.91
CA TRP A 40 2.90 4.23 3.50
C TRP A 40 2.44 4.08 2.05
N ALA A 41 3.37 3.81 1.12
CA ALA A 41 2.98 3.64 -0.28
C ALA A 41 2.21 2.33 -0.48
N GLY A 42 2.58 1.26 0.21
CA GLY A 42 1.87 -0.01 0.15
C GLY A 42 0.42 0.10 0.63
N ASN A 43 0.15 0.83 1.72
CA ASN A 43 -1.22 0.96 2.24
C ASN A 43 -2.03 2.04 1.51
N TYR A 44 -1.44 3.23 1.28
CA TYR A 44 -2.22 4.43 0.93
C TYR A 44 -2.03 4.89 -0.51
N LEU A 45 -0.84 4.71 -1.10
CA LEU A 45 -0.63 5.05 -2.51
C LEU A 45 -1.46 4.13 -3.43
N ALA A 46 -1.59 2.84 -3.05
CA ALA A 46 -2.47 1.91 -3.75
C ALA A 46 -3.95 2.28 -3.63
N GLY A 47 -4.35 2.95 -2.54
CA GLY A 47 -5.68 3.51 -2.36
C GLY A 47 -6.07 4.53 -3.44
N LEU A 48 -5.11 5.26 -4.00
CA LEU A 48 -5.35 6.19 -5.12
C LEU A 48 -5.78 5.47 -6.41
N LEU A 49 -5.44 4.19 -6.56
CA LEU A 49 -5.91 3.35 -7.66
C LEU A 49 -7.20 2.61 -7.29
N PHE A 50 -7.26 2.08 -6.07
CA PHE A 50 -8.37 1.26 -5.60
C PHE A 50 -9.67 2.06 -5.42
N LEU A 51 -9.62 3.26 -4.83
CA LEU A 51 -10.82 4.05 -4.54
C LEU A 51 -11.60 4.43 -5.80
N PRO A 52 -10.98 4.96 -6.88
CA PRO A 52 -11.70 5.22 -8.13
C PRO A 52 -12.36 3.97 -8.73
N ILE A 53 -11.69 2.81 -8.66
CA ILE A 53 -12.26 1.54 -9.13
C ILE A 53 -13.52 1.21 -8.34
N VAL A 54 -13.46 1.25 -7.00
CA VAL A 54 -14.61 0.96 -6.14
C VAL A 54 -15.77 1.92 -6.40
N ILE A 55 -15.49 3.22 -6.56
CA ILE A 55 -16.50 4.22 -6.90
C ILE A 55 -17.22 3.83 -8.20
N VAL A 56 -16.48 3.53 -9.27
CA VAL A 56 -17.11 3.10 -10.54
C VAL A 56 -17.97 1.85 -10.35
N LEU A 57 -17.49 0.87 -9.59
CA LEU A 57 -18.24 -0.36 -9.31
C LEU A 57 -19.54 -0.09 -8.52
N LEU A 58 -19.55 0.91 -7.63
CA LEU A 58 -20.74 1.28 -6.84
C LEU A 58 -21.78 2.09 -7.62
N PHE A 59 -21.37 2.87 -8.61
CA PHE A 59 -22.28 3.75 -9.36
C PHE A 59 -22.79 3.16 -10.69
N VAL A 60 -22.25 2.02 -11.13
CA VAL A 60 -22.66 1.34 -12.38
C VAL A 60 -23.28 -0.02 -12.04
N PRO A 61 -24.63 -0.16 -12.06
CA PRO A 61 -25.32 -1.39 -11.64
C PRO A 61 -24.85 -2.67 -12.34
N ALA A 62 -24.51 -2.57 -13.63
CA ALA A 62 -23.99 -3.70 -14.41
C ALA A 62 -22.65 -4.27 -13.88
N LEU A 63 -21.95 -3.51 -13.01
CA LEU A 63 -20.65 -3.87 -12.47
C LEU A 63 -20.69 -4.35 -11.00
N TYR A 64 -21.87 -4.44 -10.37
CA TYR A 64 -21.97 -4.78 -8.94
C TYR A 64 -21.33 -6.12 -8.58
N GLY A 65 -21.37 -7.11 -9.48
CA GLY A 65 -20.68 -8.39 -9.30
C GLY A 65 -19.16 -8.27 -9.13
N GLY A 66 -18.56 -7.15 -9.55
CA GLY A 66 -17.13 -6.87 -9.41
C GLY A 66 -16.71 -6.31 -8.04
N ILE A 67 -17.66 -5.87 -7.21
CA ILE A 67 -17.35 -5.23 -5.92
C ILE A 67 -16.66 -6.21 -4.98
N ALA A 68 -17.27 -7.36 -4.67
CA ALA A 68 -16.68 -8.33 -3.76
C ALA A 68 -15.30 -8.83 -4.24
N PRO A 69 -15.11 -9.23 -5.52
CA PRO A 69 -13.78 -9.55 -6.05
C PRO A 69 -12.76 -8.42 -5.89
N ALA A 70 -13.14 -7.16 -6.12
CA ALA A 70 -12.23 -6.03 -5.97
C ALA A 70 -11.71 -5.89 -4.53
N PHE A 71 -12.58 -6.01 -3.53
CA PHE A 71 -12.20 -5.98 -2.12
C PHE A 71 -11.33 -7.17 -1.74
N VAL A 72 -11.67 -8.39 -2.17
CA VAL A 72 -10.82 -9.59 -1.92
C VAL A 72 -9.44 -9.41 -2.53
N MET A 73 -9.35 -8.96 -3.79
CA MET A 73 -8.07 -8.73 -4.46
C MET A 73 -7.24 -7.65 -3.76
N PHE A 74 -7.88 -6.57 -3.29
CA PHE A 74 -7.18 -5.53 -2.53
C PHE A 74 -6.72 -6.03 -1.16
N GLY A 75 -7.51 -6.87 -0.49
CA GLY A 75 -7.11 -7.55 0.75
C GLY A 75 -5.89 -8.44 0.56
N LEU A 76 -5.86 -9.27 -0.49
CA LEU A 76 -4.69 -10.11 -0.84
C LEU A 76 -3.46 -9.26 -1.16
N TYR A 77 -3.65 -8.12 -1.84
CA TYR A 77 -2.60 -7.16 -2.05
C TYR A 77 -2.04 -6.61 -0.72
N LEU A 78 -2.90 -6.23 0.22
CA LEU A 78 -2.47 -5.75 1.54
C LEU A 78 -1.74 -6.84 2.34
N MET A 79 -2.12 -8.11 2.22
CA MET A 79 -1.36 -9.24 2.78
C MET A 79 0.06 -9.32 2.20
N ALA A 80 0.21 -9.10 0.89
CA ALA A 80 1.52 -9.03 0.24
C ALA A 80 2.33 -7.80 0.71
N VAL A 81 1.67 -6.66 0.95
CA VAL A 81 2.30 -5.46 1.55
C VAL A 81 2.76 -5.76 2.98
N ALA A 82 1.95 -6.41 3.81
CA ALA A 82 2.34 -6.77 5.18
C ALA A 82 3.61 -7.63 5.18
N ARG A 83 3.70 -8.61 4.27
CA ARG A 83 4.93 -9.39 4.04
C ARG A 83 6.09 -8.49 3.61
N ALA A 84 5.86 -7.55 2.69
CA ALA A 84 6.89 -6.64 2.21
C ALA A 84 7.43 -5.74 3.33
N VAL A 85 6.56 -5.18 4.18
CA VAL A 85 6.93 -4.41 5.38
C VAL A 85 7.77 -5.28 6.32
N TRP A 86 7.42 -6.55 6.50
CA TRP A 86 8.21 -7.50 7.29
C TRP A 86 9.59 -7.78 6.68
N LEU A 87 9.77 -7.66 5.36
CA LEU A 87 11.08 -7.84 4.72
C LEU A 87 11.90 -6.53 4.68
N ALA A 88 11.23 -5.38 4.66
CA ALA A 88 11.87 -4.08 4.59
C ALA A 88 12.79 -3.83 5.80
N LYS A 89 13.94 -3.22 5.52
CA LYS A 89 14.93 -2.91 6.55
C LYS A 89 14.60 -1.56 7.20
N PRO A 90 14.51 -1.49 8.54
CA PRO A 90 14.41 -0.21 9.23
C PRO A 90 15.69 0.62 9.02
N LYS A 91 15.57 1.95 9.05
CA LYS A 91 16.73 2.83 9.12
C LYS A 91 17.24 2.87 10.57
N GLY A 92 18.44 2.33 10.81
CA GLY A 92 19.09 2.33 12.13
C GLY A 92 18.61 1.23 13.09
N ASN A 93 19.00 1.33 14.37
CA ASN A 93 18.79 0.29 15.40
C ASN A 93 17.41 0.34 16.09
N SER A 94 16.58 1.36 15.86
CA SER A 94 15.33 1.61 16.63
C SER A 94 14.04 1.34 15.84
N GLY A 95 14.05 0.43 14.87
CA GLY A 95 12.92 0.27 13.94
C GLY A 95 12.08 -0.99 14.08
N MET A 96 12.39 -1.88 15.03
CA MET A 96 11.69 -3.17 15.14
C MET A 96 10.26 -3.01 15.65
N GLU A 97 10.03 -2.18 16.67
CA GLU A 97 8.68 -1.91 17.20
C GLU A 97 7.78 -1.28 16.14
N LEU A 98 8.29 -0.25 15.44
CA LEU A 98 7.59 0.40 14.33
C LEU A 98 7.25 -0.59 13.20
N LYS A 99 8.16 -1.52 12.90
CA LYS A 99 7.94 -2.55 11.90
C LYS A 99 6.83 -3.51 12.30
N VAL A 100 6.81 -3.97 13.55
CA VAL A 100 5.73 -4.84 14.06
C VAL A 100 4.39 -4.12 13.99
N THR A 101 4.32 -2.87 14.48
CA THR A 101 3.10 -2.04 14.40
C THR A 101 2.63 -1.85 12.95
N ALA A 102 3.55 -1.57 12.02
CA ALA A 102 3.24 -1.41 10.61
C ALA A 102 2.69 -2.71 9.97
N VAL A 103 3.24 -3.87 10.33
CA VAL A 103 2.73 -5.17 9.87
C VAL A 103 1.34 -5.43 10.44
N VAL A 104 1.16 -5.28 11.75
CA VAL A 104 -0.15 -5.49 12.41
C VAL A 104 -1.21 -4.57 11.81
N TRP A 105 -0.88 -3.29 11.62
CA TRP A 105 -1.78 -2.32 10.99
C TRP A 105 -2.17 -2.73 9.56
N THR A 106 -1.20 -3.16 8.76
CA THR A 106 -1.47 -3.59 7.37
C THR A 106 -2.35 -4.85 7.35
N LEU A 107 -2.11 -5.81 8.26
CA LEU A 107 -2.94 -7.01 8.41
C LEU A 107 -4.37 -6.67 8.86
N LEU A 108 -4.53 -5.73 9.78
CA LEU A 108 -5.86 -5.25 10.19
C LEU A 108 -6.60 -4.60 9.02
N ASN A 109 -5.93 -3.77 8.21
CA ASN A 109 -6.54 -3.21 7.00
C ASN A 109 -6.94 -4.30 6.00
N ALA A 110 -6.08 -5.30 5.79
CA ALA A 110 -6.39 -6.44 4.91
C ALA A 110 -7.62 -7.19 5.41
N LEU A 111 -7.67 -7.50 6.71
CA LEU A 111 -8.80 -8.16 7.34
C LEU A 111 -10.07 -7.32 7.22
N CYS A 112 -10.03 -6.02 7.54
CA CYS A 112 -11.16 -5.12 7.41
C CYS A 112 -11.69 -5.12 5.98
N VAL A 113 -10.85 -4.87 4.97
CA VAL A 113 -11.31 -4.84 3.58
C VAL A 113 -11.94 -6.16 3.14
N MET A 114 -11.44 -7.30 3.60
CA MET A 114 -12.03 -8.61 3.27
C MET A 114 -13.31 -8.89 4.07
N ALA A 115 -13.37 -8.48 5.34
CA ALA A 115 -14.46 -8.80 6.26
C ALA A 115 -15.63 -7.81 6.21
N VAL A 116 -15.40 -6.53 5.90
CA VAL A 116 -16.42 -5.48 5.75
C VAL A 116 -16.60 -5.05 4.30
N SER A 117 -16.49 -6.00 3.36
CA SER A 117 -17.04 -5.76 2.02
C SER A 117 -18.50 -5.32 2.17
N PRO A 118 -19.02 -4.39 1.34
CA PRO A 118 -20.38 -3.87 1.48
C PRO A 118 -21.51 -4.93 1.40
N PHE A 119 -21.18 -6.21 1.27
CA PHE A 119 -22.10 -7.35 1.22
C PHE A 119 -21.96 -8.36 2.37
N SER A 120 -20.98 -8.22 3.28
CA SER A 120 -20.96 -9.00 4.54
C SER A 120 -21.92 -8.43 5.60
N ALA A 121 -22.38 -7.19 5.43
CA ALA A 121 -23.39 -6.54 6.27
C ALA A 121 -24.83 -6.65 5.70
N GLY A 122 -25.02 -7.37 4.59
CA GLY A 122 -26.30 -7.44 3.86
C GLY A 122 -26.77 -8.86 3.53
N GLN A 123 -26.21 -9.89 4.17
CA GLN A 123 -26.82 -11.23 4.23
C GLN A 123 -27.45 -11.44 5.60
#